data_AF-A0A4V1Z745-F1
#
_entry.id   AF-A0A4V1Z745-F1
#
_cell.length_a   1.000
_cell.length_b   1.000
_cell.length_c   1.000
_cell.angle_alpha   90.00
_cell.angle_beta   90.00
_cell.angle_gamma   90.00
#
_symmetry.space_group_name_H-M   'P 1'
#
loop_
_entity.id
_entity.type
_entity.pdbx_description
1 polymer ?
#
loop_
_entity_poly.entity_id
_entity_poly.type
_entity_poly.pdbx_seq_one_letter_code
_entity_poly.pdbx_strand_id
1 'polypeptide(L)'
;MSMVDPDEFSVCFAQWMKESIEHVDGRIKTIAIDGKSLRGTYDKERKSCLVHMVSAFAVEYGVVLGQVKTEEKSNEITAIPELLKLLDIKDAIVTIDAMDCQV
;
A
#
# COMPACT_ATOMS: atom_id res chain seq x y z
N MET A 1 27.45 -6.88 4.37
CA MET A 1 26.06 -7.30 4.09
C MET A 1 25.50 -6.30 3.10
N SER A 2 25.17 -6.71 1.88
CA SER A 2 24.51 -5.79 0.95
C SER A 2 23.12 -5.49 1.51
N MET A 3 22.91 -4.26 1.94
CA MET A 3 21.60 -3.79 2.38
C MET A 3 20.78 -3.57 1.11
N VAL A 4 19.62 -4.23 1.02
CA VAL A 4 18.67 -4.00 -0.07
C VAL A 4 18.07 -2.61 0.15
N ASP A 5 18.05 -1.78 -0.88
CA ASP A 5 17.38 -0.49 -0.84
C ASP A 5 15.86 -0.72 -0.69
N PRO A 6 15.21 -0.21 0.36
CA PRO A 6 13.78 -0.42 0.60
C PRO A 6 12.88 0.14 -0.49
N ASP A 7 13.27 1.25 -1.09
CA ASP A 7 12.49 1.94 -2.12
C ASP A 7 12.59 1.17 -3.44
N GLU A 8 13.80 0.75 -3.82
CA GLU A 8 13.98 -0.11 -5.00
C GLU A 8 13.27 -1.47 -4.83
N PHE A 9 13.34 -2.07 -3.64
CA PHE A 9 12.63 -3.31 -3.36
C PHE A 9 11.12 -3.15 -3.49
N SER A 10 10.56 -2.05 -2.98
CA SER A 10 9.11 -1.80 -3.04
C SER A 10 8.64 -1.66 -4.50
N VAL A 11 9.43 -1.00 -5.35
CA VAL A 11 9.15 -0.90 -6.79
C VAL A 11 9.23 -2.27 -7.46
N CYS A 12 10.30 -3.05 -7.22
CA CYS A 12 10.45 -4.39 -7.79
C CYS A 12 9.32 -5.32 -7.35
N PHE A 13 8.91 -5.25 -6.08
CA PHE A 13 7.82 -6.05 -5.54
C PHE A 13 6.49 -5.71 -6.21
N ALA A 14 6.16 -4.42 -6.34
CA ALA A 14 4.92 -3.99 -7.00
C ALA A 14 4.87 -4.42 -8.47
N GLN A 15 6.00 -4.32 -9.19
CA GLN A 15 6.10 -4.79 -10.58
C GLN A 15 5.90 -6.30 -10.67
N TRP A 16 6.57 -7.08 -9.83
CA TRP A 16 6.41 -8.53 -9.79
C TRP A 16 4.96 -8.96 -9.48
N MET A 17 4.30 -8.26 -8.54
CA MET A 17 2.89 -8.52 -8.23
C MET A 17 2.00 -8.23 -9.43
N LYS A 18 2.20 -7.09 -10.12
CA LYS A 18 1.46 -6.73 -11.34
C LYS A 18 1.55 -7.84 -12.39
N GLU A 19 2.77 -8.27 -12.73
CA GLU A 19 2.99 -9.35 -13.70
C GLU A 19 2.33 -10.67 -13.25
N SER A 20 2.48 -11.01 -11.97
CA SER A 20 1.89 -12.24 -11.41
C SER A 20 0.38 -12.27 -11.54
N ILE A 21 -0.29 -11.12 -11.41
CA ILE A 21 -1.76 -11.00 -11.49
C ILE A 21 -2.27 -11.04 -12.93
N GLU A 22 -1.53 -10.43 -13.87
CA GLU A 22 -1.86 -10.52 -15.29
C GLU A 22 -1.88 -11.99 -15.77
N HIS A 23 -1.08 -12.85 -15.15
CA HIS A 23 -1.06 -14.29 -15.44
C HIS A 23 -2.21 -15.11 -14.81
N VAL A 24 -2.95 -14.56 -13.83
CA VAL A 24 -4.00 -15.28 -13.09
C VAL A 24 -5.38 -14.72 -13.47
N ASP A 25 -5.80 -14.93 -14.72
CA ASP A 25 -7.13 -14.58 -15.28
C ASP A 25 -7.63 -13.14 -14.98
N GLY A 26 -6.72 -12.24 -14.59
CA GLY A 26 -6.75 -10.80 -14.78
C GLY A 26 -7.91 -10.01 -14.19
N ARG A 27 -8.67 -10.51 -13.21
CA ARG A 27 -9.83 -9.78 -12.68
C ARG A 27 -9.75 -9.58 -11.18
N ILE A 28 -8.80 -8.76 -10.76
CA ILE A 28 -8.96 -8.03 -9.50
C ILE A 28 -10.16 -7.10 -9.69
N LYS A 29 -11.25 -7.39 -8.99
CA LYS A 29 -12.45 -6.55 -9.04
C LYS A 29 -12.48 -5.57 -7.88
N THR A 30 -11.79 -5.89 -6.79
CA THR A 30 -11.87 -5.12 -5.56
C THR A 30 -10.49 -4.95 -4.94
N ILE A 31 -10.12 -3.69 -4.72
CA ILE A 31 -8.88 -3.31 -4.05
C ILE A 31 -9.23 -2.53 -2.81
N ALA A 32 -8.87 -3.08 -1.65
CA ALA A 32 -8.97 -2.39 -0.39
C ALA A 32 -7.67 -1.66 -0.11
N ILE A 33 -7.78 -0.36 0.19
CA ILE A 33 -6.67 0.46 0.65
C ILE A 33 -6.88 0.78 2.12
N ASP A 34 -5.85 0.55 2.91
CA ASP A 34 -5.92 0.64 4.35
C ASP A 34 -4.55 1.03 4.92
N GLY A 35 -4.59 2.00 5.85
CA GLY A 35 -3.45 2.51 6.60
C GLY A 35 -3.31 1.81 7.95
N LYS A 36 -2.13 1.26 8.25
CA LYS A 36 -1.82 0.62 9.54
C LYS A 36 -0.56 1.20 10.16
N SER A 37 -0.63 1.44 11.47
CA SER A 37 0.57 1.64 12.29
C SER A 37 1.19 0.31 12.67
N LEU A 38 2.50 0.17 12.46
CA LEU A 38 3.20 -1.05 12.83
C LEU A 38 3.32 -1.19 14.35
N ARG A 39 3.02 -2.39 14.85
CA ARG A 39 3.18 -2.69 16.28
C ARG A 39 4.66 -2.69 16.64
N GLY A 40 5.00 -1.99 17.73
CA GLY A 40 6.38 -1.93 18.24
C GLY A 40 7.19 -0.74 17.74
N THR A 41 6.64 0.09 16.85
CA THR A 41 7.29 1.33 16.38
C THR A 41 6.81 2.56 17.13
N TYR A 42 6.19 2.39 18.31
CA TYR A 42 5.69 3.52 19.10
C TYR A 42 6.84 4.20 19.83
N ASP A 43 7.02 5.48 19.57
CA ASP A 43 7.97 6.33 20.27
C ASP A 43 7.27 7.00 21.46
N LYS A 44 7.76 6.71 22.67
CA LYS A 44 7.21 7.25 23.91
C LYS A 44 7.49 8.73 24.10
N GLU A 45 8.62 9.23 23.58
CA GLU A 45 9.00 10.63 23.69
C GLU A 45 8.16 11.48 22.75
N ARG A 46 7.98 11.02 21.50
CA ARG A 46 7.15 11.68 20.49
C ARG A 46 5.65 11.39 20.62
N LYS A 47 5.27 10.43 21.47
CA LYS A 47 3.90 9.94 21.68
C LYS A 47 3.20 9.50 20.38
N SER A 48 3.94 9.02 19.40
CA SER A 48 3.42 8.66 18.08
C SER A 48 4.00 7.34 17.56
N CYS A 49 3.29 6.71 16.62
CA CYS A 49 3.83 5.59 15.88
C CYS A 49 4.80 6.11 14.81
N LEU A 50 6.03 5.59 14.78
CA LEU A 50 7.08 6.01 13.85
C LEU A 50 6.92 5.45 12.43
N VAL A 51 6.11 4.41 12.26
CA VAL A 51 5.92 3.76 10.96
C VAL A 51 4.44 3.57 10.71
N HIS A 52 3.97 4.31 9.73
CA HIS A 52 2.66 4.16 9.12
C HIS A 52 2.86 3.53 7.73
N MET A 53 2.02 2.56 7.39
CA MET A 53 2.08 1.85 6.12
C MET A 53 0.69 1.91 5.49
N VAL A 54 0.62 2.30 4.22
CA VAL A 54 -0.58 2.18 3.39
C VAL A 54 -0.38 0.98 2.49
N SER A 55 -1.37 0.08 2.46
CA SER A 55 -1.32 -1.13 1.65
C SER A 55 -2.50 -1.21 0.69
N ALA A 56 -2.26 -1.76 -0.50
CA ALA A 56 -3.28 -2.09 -1.48
C ALA A 56 -3.48 -3.60 -1.50
N PHE A 57 -4.68 -4.05 -1.14
CA PHE A 57 -5.00 -5.44 -0.94
C PHE A 57 -6.03 -5.91 -1.98
N ALA A 58 -5.68 -6.95 -2.76
CA ALA A 58 -6.60 -7.59 -3.68
C ALA A 58 -7.47 -8.59 -2.93
N VAL A 59 -8.76 -8.27 -2.81
CA VAL A 59 -9.70 -9.03 -1.97
C VAL A 59 -9.91 -10.44 -2.51
N GLU A 60 -9.96 -10.59 -3.83
CA GLU A 60 -10.25 -11.87 -4.48
C GLU A 60 -9.15 -12.91 -4.27
N TYR A 61 -7.90 -12.46 -4.22
CA TYR A 61 -6.73 -13.34 -4.12
C TYR A 61 -6.14 -13.38 -2.70
N GLY A 62 -6.55 -12.46 -1.82
CA GLY A 62 -6.06 -12.39 -0.45
C GLY A 62 -4.60 -11.94 -0.36
N VAL A 63 -4.13 -11.13 -1.31
CA VAL A 63 -2.71 -10.72 -1.42
C VAL A 63 -2.56 -9.20 -1.39
N VAL A 64 -1.42 -8.74 -0.88
CA VAL A 64 -1.01 -7.34 -0.96
C VAL A 64 -0.31 -7.10 -2.30
N LEU A 65 -0.83 -6.15 -3.07
CA LEU A 65 -0.32 -5.76 -4.37
C LEU A 65 0.88 -4.83 -4.27
N GLY A 66 0.86 -3.97 -3.26
CA GLY A 66 1.87 -2.97 -3.01
C GLY A 66 1.62 -2.29 -1.68
N GLN A 67 2.67 -1.67 -1.15
CA GLN A 67 2.62 -0.92 0.10
C GLN A 67 3.60 0.23 0.06
N VAL A 68 3.26 1.33 0.73
CA VAL A 68 4.10 2.52 0.87
C VAL A 68 4.18 2.91 2.34
N LYS A 69 5.39 3.24 2.79
CA LYS A 69 5.61 3.82 4.11
C LYS A 69 5.25 5.31 4.09
N THR A 70 4.49 5.76 5.08
CA THR A 70 4.20 7.17 5.30
C THR A 70 4.82 7.63 6.62
N GLU A 71 5.24 8.90 6.69
CA GLU A 71 5.86 9.46 7.90
C GLU A 71 4.82 9.77 9.00
N GLU A 72 3.59 10.13 8.60
CA GLU A 72 2.49 10.46 9.50
C GLU A 72 1.17 9.93 8.94
N LYS A 73 0.18 9.74 9.83
CA LYS A 73 -1.19 9.32 9.44
C LYS A 73 -1.84 10.29 8.44
N SER A 74 -1.55 11.59 8.55
CA SER A 74 -2.02 12.63 7.63
C SER A 74 -1.47 12.50 6.20
N ASN A 75 -0.38 11.77 6.01
CA ASN A 75 0.28 11.61 4.71
C ASN A 75 -0.27 10.41 3.92
N GLU A 76 -1.24 9.68 4.46
CA GLU A 76 -1.91 8.56 3.79
C GLU A 76 -2.63 9.05 2.52
N ILE A 77 -3.28 10.21 2.59
CA ILE A 77 -4.01 10.86 1.48
C ILE A 77 -3.13 11.07 0.24
N THR A 78 -1.87 11.48 0.41
CA THR A 78 -0.94 11.69 -0.71
C THR A 78 -0.31 10.39 -1.19
N ALA A 79 -0.12 9.41 -0.29
CA ALA A 79 0.49 8.13 -0.60
C ALA A 79 -0.45 7.20 -1.40
N ILE A 80 -1.75 7.30 -1.17
CA ILE A 80 -2.78 6.50 -1.86
C ILE A 80 -2.71 6.68 -3.40
N PRO A 81 -2.74 7.92 -3.96
CA PRO A 81 -2.57 8.14 -5.39
C PRO A 81 -1.26 7.59 -5.97
N GLU A 82 -0.16 7.67 -5.22
CA GLU A 82 1.13 7.13 -5.65
C GLU A 82 1.11 5.60 -5.74
N LEU A 83 0.54 4.96 -4.71
CA LEU A 83 0.37 3.51 -4.68
C LEU A 83 -0.53 3.01 -5.82
N LEU A 84 -1.63 3.72 -6.11
CA LEU A 84 -2.51 3.37 -7.23
C LEU A 84 -1.84 3.53 -8.60
N LYS A 85 -1.01 4.57 -8.78
CA LYS A 85 -0.24 4.76 -10.02
C LYS A 85 0.76 3.64 -10.26
N LEU A 86 1.40 3.13 -9.21
CA LEU A 86 2.36 2.02 -9.33
C LEU A 86 1.69 0.72 -9.80
N LEU A 87 0.44 0.51 -9.42
CA LEU A 87 -0.29 -0.73 -9.71
C LEU A 87 -1.00 -0.73 -11.07
N ASP A 88 -1.24 0.44 -11.69
CA ASP A 88 -1.86 0.59 -13.03
C ASP A 88 -3.12 -0.28 -13.20
N ILE A 89 -4.01 -0.24 -12.20
CA ILE A 89 -5.21 -1.07 -12.18
C ILE A 89 -6.31 -0.42 -13.03
N LYS A 90 -6.93 -1.20 -13.91
CA LYS A 90 -8.12 -0.81 -14.69
C LYS A 90 -9.30 -1.68 -14.30
N ASP A 91 -10.50 -1.11 -14.39
CA ASP A 91 -11.77 -1.80 -14.17
C ASP A 91 -11.96 -2.46 -12.78
N ALA A 92 -11.25 -1.96 -11.76
CA ALA A 92 -11.40 -2.40 -10.37
C ALA A 92 -12.10 -1.33 -9.51
N ILE A 93 -12.87 -1.81 -8.53
CA ILE A 93 -13.46 -1.00 -7.47
C ILE A 93 -12.39 -0.80 -6.40
N VAL A 94 -12.05 0.46 -6.12
CA VAL A 94 -11.17 0.82 -5.02
C VAL A 94 -12.02 1.23 -3.82
N THR A 95 -11.78 0.60 -2.67
CA THR A 95 -12.39 0.96 -1.38
C THR A 95 -11.31 1.47 -0.45
N ILE A 96 -11.58 2.56 0.25
CA ILE A 96 -10.63 3.21 1.16
C ILE A 96 -11.35 3.47 2.49
N ASP A 97 -10.61 3.53 3.60
CA ASP A 97 -11.15 4.00 4.88
C ASP A 97 -11.82 5.38 4.71
N ALA A 98 -12.97 5.57 5.36
CA ALA A 98 -13.73 6.81 5.31
C ALA A 98 -12.93 8.02 5.83
N MET A 99 -11.93 7.80 6.68
CA MET A 99 -11.08 8.88 7.19
C MET A 99 -10.19 9.49 6.09
N ASP A 100 -9.90 8.75 5.01
CA ASP A 100 -9.07 9.19 3.89
C ASP A 100 -9.89 9.83 2.75
N CYS A 101 -11.22 9.83 2.85
CA CYS A 101 -12.09 10.53 1.91
C CYS A 101 -12.00 12.05 2.12
N GLN A 102 -11.44 12.77 1.15
CA GLN A 102 -11.45 14.22 1.10
C GLN A 102 -12.63 14.74 0.26
N VAL A 103 -13.20 15.89 0.67
CA VAL A 103 -14.25 16.64 -0.05
C VAL A 103 -13.64 17.77 -0.87
#